data_AF-A0A1I3YW55-F1
#
_entry.id   AF-A0A1I3YW55-F1
#
_cell.length_a   1.000
_cell.length_b   1.000
_cell.length_c   1.000
_cell.angle_alpha   90.00
_cell.angle_beta   90.00
_cell.angle_gamma   90.00
#
_symmetry.space_group_name_H-M   'P 1'
#
loop_
_entity.id
_entity.type
_entity.pdbx_description
1 polymer ?
#
loop_
_entity_poly.entity_id
_entity_poly.type
_entity_poly.pdbx_seq_one_letter_code
_entity_poly.pdbx_strand_id
1 'polypeptide(L)'
;MQKQLTTLAILLATIFLFSCTNGTQGTKGKGEKCQPIRTEVPGRPAGQKDVLGLVTEKLDTVRVGFIGLGMRGPGAVQRFTHIPGTKIVALCDLHEDRV
;
A
#
# COMPACT_ATOMS: atom_id res chain seq x y z
N MET A 1 -4.75 -19.03 50.74
CA MET A 1 -4.06 -18.80 49.44
C MET A 1 -4.96 -18.18 48.38
N GLN A 2 -6.22 -18.58 48.24
CA GLN A 2 -7.13 -18.08 47.19
C GLN A 2 -7.37 -16.55 47.22
N LYS A 3 -7.49 -15.94 48.41
CA LYS A 3 -7.64 -14.47 48.56
C LYS A 3 -6.41 -13.67 48.12
N GLN A 4 -5.21 -14.26 48.23
CA GLN A 4 -3.94 -13.66 47.80
C GLN A 4 -3.77 -13.76 46.28
N LEU A 5 -4.25 -14.86 45.69
CA LEU A 5 -4.24 -15.05 44.24
C LEU A 5 -5.22 -14.11 43.53
N THR A 6 -6.40 -13.87 44.12
CA THR A 6 -7.37 -12.90 43.58
C THR A 6 -6.89 -11.46 43.71
N THR A 7 -6.21 -11.10 44.80
CA THR A 7 -5.64 -9.75 44.94
C THR A 7 -4.48 -9.53 43.96
N LEU A 8 -3.63 -10.54 43.74
CA LEU A 8 -2.55 -10.47 42.75
C LEU A 8 -3.11 -10.35 41.32
N ALA A 9 -4.18 -11.09 40.98
CA ALA A 9 -4.81 -11.01 39.67
C ALA A 9 -5.49 -9.65 39.41
N ILE A 10 -6.14 -9.07 40.42
CA ILE A 10 -6.73 -7.72 40.32
C ILE A 10 -5.63 -6.66 40.15
N LEU A 11 -4.52 -6.78 40.90
CA LEU A 11 -3.38 -5.86 40.79
C LEU A 11 -2.70 -5.94 39.41
N LEU A 12 -2.60 -7.14 38.83
CA LEU A 12 -2.03 -7.32 37.50
C LEU A 12 -2.94 -6.78 36.39
N ALA A 13 -4.26 -6.93 36.55
CA ALA A 13 -5.25 -6.40 35.62
C ALA A 13 -5.31 -4.87 35.64
N THR A 14 -5.15 -4.23 36.81
CA THR A 14 -5.09 -2.76 36.89
C THR A 14 -3.83 -2.19 36.27
N ILE A 15 -2.67 -2.86 36.40
CA ILE A 15 -1.43 -2.48 35.71
C ILE A 15 -1.58 -2.60 34.17
N PHE A 16 -2.26 -3.65 33.70
CA PHE A 16 -2.52 -3.82 32.26
C PHE A 16 -3.48 -2.76 31.70
N LEU A 17 -4.48 -2.34 32.47
CA LEU A 17 -5.44 -1.30 32.06
C LEU A 17 -4.86 0.12 32.11
N PHE A 18 -3.95 0.43 33.04
CA PHE A 18 -3.26 1.72 33.10
C PHE A 18 -2.20 1.91 32.01
N SER A 19 -1.74 0.84 31.34
CA SER A 19 -0.83 0.94 30.19
C SER A 19 -1.50 1.43 28.90
N CYS A 20 -2.83 1.55 28.87
CA CYS A 20 -3.57 2.05 27.71
C CYS A 20 -3.83 3.56 27.71
N THR A 21 -3.31 4.34 28.69
CA THR A 21 -3.51 5.81 28.73
C THR A 21 -2.23 6.62 28.68
N ASN A 22 -1.14 6.09 28.11
CA ASN A 22 -0.11 6.94 27.51
C ASN A 22 -0.54 7.34 26.09
N GLY A 23 -1.66 8.08 26.03
CA GLY A 23 -1.86 9.03 24.96
C GLY A 23 -0.83 10.15 25.16
N THR A 24 0.41 9.89 24.76
CA THR A 24 1.38 10.95 24.53
C THR A 24 0.73 11.83 23.46
N GLN A 25 0.14 12.94 23.89
CA GLN A 25 -0.04 14.09 23.03
C GLN A 25 1.38 14.48 22.64
N GLY A 26 1.87 13.87 21.55
CA GLY A 26 3.05 14.33 20.86
C GLY A 26 2.89 15.84 20.74
N THR A 27 3.89 16.56 21.24
CA THR A 27 3.98 18.00 21.11
C THR A 27 3.57 18.35 19.69
N LYS A 28 2.41 19.00 19.54
CA LYS A 28 1.97 19.49 18.25
C LYS A 28 3.07 20.45 17.81
N GLY A 29 3.94 19.96 16.93
CA GLY A 29 4.91 20.75 16.20
C GLY A 29 4.19 21.98 15.69
N LYS A 30 4.64 23.11 16.19
CA LYS A 30 4.06 24.44 16.03
C LYS A 30 4.02 24.77 14.54
N GLY A 31 2.91 24.45 13.87
CA GLY A 31 2.47 25.01 12.59
C GLY A 31 3.56 25.34 11.57
N GLU A 32 4.50 24.44 11.30
CA GLU A 32 5.24 24.51 10.04
C GLU A 32 4.23 24.10 8.97
N LYS A 33 3.82 25.08 8.16
CA LYS A 33 3.08 24.80 6.93
C LYS A 33 3.96 23.86 6.12
N CYS A 34 3.60 22.57 6.07
CA CYS A 34 4.24 21.60 5.19
C CYS A 34 3.96 22.06 3.76
N GLN A 35 4.86 22.89 3.22
CA GLN A 35 4.81 23.30 1.83
C GLN A 35 5.46 22.19 1.01
N PRO A 36 4.83 21.72 -0.07
CA PRO A 36 5.45 20.77 -0.97
C PRO A 36 6.82 21.29 -1.45
N ILE A 37 7.81 20.41 -1.50
CA ILE A 37 9.10 20.72 -2.13
C ILE A 37 8.80 21.15 -3.58
N ARG A 38 9.16 22.39 -3.93
CA ARG A 38 9.09 22.84 -5.32
C ARG A 38 10.27 22.25 -6.06
N THR A 39 9.97 21.47 -7.08
CA THR A 39 10.95 20.94 -8.02
C THR A 39 10.85 21.72 -9.32
N GLU A 40 11.97 21.82 -10.04
CA GLU A 40 11.95 22.38 -11.39
C GLU A 40 11.11 21.48 -12.29
N VAL A 41 10.05 22.03 -12.88
CA VAL A 41 9.17 21.30 -13.81
C VAL A 41 9.68 21.55 -15.22
N PRO A 42 10.24 20.54 -15.91
CA PRO A 42 10.70 20.73 -17.28
C PRO A 42 9.52 21.12 -18.18
N GLY A 43 9.78 22.04 -19.11
CA GLY A 43 8.82 22.39 -20.16
C GLY A 43 8.52 21.17 -21.02
N ARG A 44 7.29 21.10 -21.55
CA ARG A 44 6.90 20.04 -22.48
C ARG A 44 7.74 20.14 -23.77
N PRO A 45 8.45 19.08 -24.18
CA PRO A 45 9.14 19.04 -25.47
C PRO A 45 8.23 19.40 -26.65
N ALA A 46 8.80 20.05 -27.67
CA ALA A 46 8.07 20.39 -28.89
C ALA A 46 7.50 19.12 -29.57
N GLY A 47 6.26 19.20 -30.03
CA GLY A 47 5.57 18.09 -30.72
C GLY A 47 4.98 17.02 -29.82
N GLN A 48 5.19 17.06 -28.50
CA GLN A 48 4.52 16.15 -27.56
C GLN A 48 3.01 16.46 -27.51
N LYS A 49 2.19 15.46 -27.85
CA LYS A 49 0.73 15.48 -27.68
C LYS A 49 0.36 14.95 -26.29
N ASP A 50 -0.72 15.46 -25.72
CA ASP A 50 -1.31 14.82 -24.55
C ASP A 50 -1.98 13.49 -24.96
N VAL A 51 -2.30 12.68 -23.95
CA VAL A 51 -2.95 11.37 -24.12
C VAL A 51 -4.38 11.38 -23.56
N LEU A 52 -4.99 12.57 -23.42
CA LEU A 52 -6.38 12.66 -22.97
C LEU A 52 -7.29 12.10 -24.05
N GLY A 53 -8.13 11.13 -23.69
CA GLY A 53 -8.99 10.45 -24.64
C GLY A 53 -8.24 9.60 -25.67
N LEU A 54 -6.98 9.21 -25.41
CA LEU A 54 -6.26 8.29 -26.27
C LEU A 54 -7.04 6.97 -26.40
N VAL A 55 -7.45 6.65 -27.63
CA VAL A 55 -8.05 5.37 -28.02
C VAL A 55 -7.08 4.69 -28.96
N THR A 56 -6.71 3.45 -28.65
CA THR A 56 -5.88 2.61 -29.53
C THR A 56 -6.77 1.67 -30.34
N GLU A 57 -6.19 1.04 -31.35
CA GLU A 57 -6.83 -0.09 -32.03
C GLU A 57 -7.17 -1.20 -31.02
N LYS A 58 -8.28 -1.89 -31.28
CA LYS A 58 -8.74 -2.98 -30.42
C LYS A 58 -7.78 -4.16 -30.52
N LEU A 59 -7.44 -4.73 -29.37
CA LEU A 59 -6.72 -6.00 -29.29
C LEU A 59 -7.70 -7.16 -29.13
N ASP A 60 -7.54 -8.21 -29.95
CA ASP A 60 -8.30 -9.46 -29.78
C ASP A 60 -7.92 -10.18 -28.49
N THR A 61 -6.65 -10.09 -28.10
CA THR A 61 -6.16 -10.63 -26.82
C THR A 61 -5.15 -9.67 -26.20
N VAL A 62 -5.41 -9.24 -24.97
CA VAL A 62 -4.49 -8.44 -24.17
C VAL A 62 -3.51 -9.37 -23.48
N ARG A 63 -2.25 -9.36 -23.93
CA ARG A 63 -1.16 -10.09 -23.28
C ARG A 63 -0.60 -9.26 -22.12
N VAL A 64 -0.68 -9.79 -20.92
CA VAL A 64 -0.35 -9.07 -19.69
C VAL A 64 0.88 -9.68 -19.03
N GLY A 65 1.84 -8.83 -18.69
CA GLY A 65 2.96 -9.16 -17.81
C GLY A 65 2.80 -8.42 -16.49
N PHE A 66 3.10 -9.10 -15.37
CA PHE A 66 3.12 -8.49 -14.04
C PHE A 66 4.56 -8.34 -13.55
N ILE A 67 4.92 -7.14 -13.10
CA ILE A 67 6.22 -6.84 -12.50
C ILE A 67 5.97 -6.40 -11.06
N GLY A 68 6.48 -7.18 -10.11
CA GLY A 68 6.25 -6.99 -8.68
C GLY A 68 5.05 -7.78 -8.16
N LEU A 69 5.34 -8.83 -7.39
CA LEU A 69 4.42 -9.77 -6.75
C LEU A 69 4.46 -9.69 -5.22
N GLY A 70 4.77 -8.50 -4.67
CA GLY A 70 4.56 -8.19 -3.26
C GLY A 70 3.06 -8.17 -2.87
N MET A 71 2.71 -7.55 -1.73
CA MET A 71 1.35 -7.62 -1.14
C MET A 71 0.14 -7.33 -2.05
N ARG A 72 0.33 -6.67 -3.21
CA ARG A 72 -0.73 -6.34 -4.16
C ARG A 72 -0.72 -7.18 -5.44
N GLY A 73 0.44 -7.70 -5.82
CA GLY A 73 0.66 -8.33 -7.12
C GLY A 73 -0.18 -9.59 -7.33
N PRO A 74 -0.18 -10.58 -6.42
CA PRO A 74 -1.00 -11.79 -6.54
C PRO A 74 -2.49 -11.48 -6.67
N GLY A 75 -2.99 -10.49 -5.93
CA GLY A 75 -4.38 -10.03 -6.06
C GLY A 75 -4.67 -9.40 -7.43
N ALA A 76 -3.70 -8.70 -8.03
CA ALA A 76 -3.83 -8.16 -9.38
C ALA A 76 -3.83 -9.27 -10.43
N VAL A 77 -2.91 -10.24 -10.33
CA VAL A 77 -2.85 -11.44 -11.18
C VAL A 77 -4.20 -12.16 -11.15
N GLN A 78 -4.71 -12.46 -9.95
CA GLN A 78 -6.00 -13.13 -9.76
C GLN A 78 -7.16 -12.36 -10.40
N ARG A 79 -7.23 -11.03 -10.27
CA ARG A 79 -8.32 -10.27 -10.92
C ARG A 79 -8.27 -10.38 -12.44
N PHE A 80 -7.09 -10.38 -13.03
CA PHE A 80 -6.93 -10.49 -14.48
C PHE A 80 -7.31 -11.86 -15.03
N THR A 81 -7.19 -12.94 -14.25
CA THR A 81 -7.67 -14.26 -14.70
C THR A 81 -9.18 -14.31 -14.96
N HIS A 82 -9.94 -13.33 -14.45
CA HIS A 82 -11.39 -13.24 -14.62
C HIS A 82 -11.80 -12.31 -15.78
N ILE A 83 -10.86 -11.65 -16.46
CA ILE A 83 -11.16 -10.71 -17.54
C ILE A 83 -11.10 -11.47 -18.89
N PRO A 84 -12.23 -11.61 -19.62
CA PRO A 84 -12.24 -12.24 -20.92
C PRO A 84 -11.34 -11.52 -21.93
N GLY A 85 -10.67 -12.28 -22.80
CA GLY A 85 -9.75 -11.71 -23.79
C GLY A 85 -8.42 -11.24 -23.20
N THR A 86 -8.11 -11.57 -21.94
CA THR A 86 -6.77 -11.36 -21.39
C THR A 86 -5.99 -12.67 -21.31
N LYS A 87 -4.67 -12.58 -21.47
CA LYS A 87 -3.74 -13.71 -21.31
C LYS A 87 -2.53 -13.25 -20.52
N ILE A 88 -2.33 -13.84 -19.35
CA ILE A 88 -1.12 -13.59 -18.54
C ILE A 88 0.03 -14.37 -19.18
N VAL A 89 1.08 -13.67 -19.60
CA VAL A 89 2.21 -14.26 -20.36
C VAL A 89 3.55 -14.17 -19.62
N ALA A 90 3.65 -13.36 -18.58
CA ALA A 90 4.87 -13.20 -17.81
C ALA A 90 4.58 -12.79 -16.36
N LEU A 91 5.38 -13.33 -15.45
CA LEU A 91 5.50 -12.91 -14.05
C LEU A 91 6.96 -12.55 -13.81
N CYS A 92 7.18 -11.46 -13.09
CA CYS A 92 8.52 -10.96 -12.77
C CYS A 92 8.51 -10.39 -11.34
N ASP A 93 9.45 -10.82 -10.52
CA ASP A 93 9.75 -10.26 -9.21
C ASP A 93 11.26 -10.26 -8.98
N LEU A 94 11.72 -9.44 -8.04
CA LEU A 94 13.11 -9.45 -7.60
C LEU A 94 13.45 -10.75 -6.87
N HIS A 95 12.48 -11.33 -6.18
CA HIS A 95 12.64 -12.56 -5.41
C HIS A 95 12.04 -13.75 -6.18
N GLU A 96 12.89 -14.74 -6.47
CA GLU A 96 12.53 -15.92 -7.26
C GLU A 96 11.41 -16.76 -6.62
N ASP A 97 11.29 -16.76 -5.29
CA ASP A 97 10.26 -17.49 -4.55
C ASP A 97 8.84 -16.91 -4.73
N ARG A 98 8.70 -15.78 -5.43
CA ARG A 98 7.42 -15.09 -5.64
C ARG A 98 6.86 -15.24 -7.05
N VAL A 99 7.58 -15.88 -7.97
CA VAL A 99 7.18 -16.07 -9.38
C VAL A 99 6.83 -17.52 -9.71
#